data_AF-A0A6P8BAJ9-F1
#
_entry.id   AF-A0A6P8BAJ9-F1
#
_cell.length_a   1.000
_cell.length_b   1.000
_cell.length_c   1.000
_cell.angle_alpha   90.00
_cell.angle_beta   90.00
_cell.angle_gamma   90.00
#
_symmetry.space_group_name_H-M   'P 1'
#
loop_
_entity.id
_entity.type
_entity.pdbx_description
1 polymer ?
#
loop_
_entity_poly.entity_id
_entity_poly.type
_entity_poly.pdbx_seq_one_letter_code
_entity_poly.pdbx_strand_id
1 'polypeptide(L)'
;MAGIRWGSLFPIVMGVVAVALGITLLATGNKVSSANVNDAWLIAGQSQIEITPANNGPASGNADPNSVQGILNGLINGISNNLTGMINGAVQDLQGQLISNVTKSLNLKDTYVMFVTRQCEGDYVDRLNPRSEIKITDCYSYDDKNKGLRRISNSIPSTFTVATANVTVPLIQVMSTTIGLLVDIISIGSRFMTAMLIIGVIGTGVAVIGSFVFLATGRKRLAVVAWTGSALLGSAAFGVLAVAGTAIAYGGSSAMDSAGGALNMSARTTSAFLALAWLAAVFAGFAAMFWWVVWFVEFRRHSYKKRARTPNQVGNYKGIWQEVKNDHTVTDAEPGSKEEAVIMGTAQPLATTRFV
;
A
#
# COMPACT_ATOMS: atom_id res chain seq x y z
N MET A 1 -33.10 32.83 6.43
CA MET A 1 -31.81 32.68 5.74
C MET A 1 -31.04 31.58 6.44
N ALA A 2 -30.84 30.44 5.79
CA ALA A 2 -30.06 29.34 6.35
C ALA A 2 -28.59 29.78 6.36
N GLY A 3 -28.06 30.13 7.53
CA GLY A 3 -26.64 30.43 7.68
C GLY A 3 -25.82 29.26 7.16
N ILE A 4 -24.95 29.52 6.18
CA ILE A 4 -24.03 28.53 5.62
C ILE A 4 -23.25 27.93 6.78
N ARG A 5 -23.40 26.63 7.00
CA ARG A 5 -22.70 25.92 8.06
C ARG A 5 -21.28 25.67 7.58
N TRP A 6 -20.40 26.66 7.78
CA TRP A 6 -18.97 26.59 7.42
C TRP A 6 -18.29 25.28 7.82
N GLY A 7 -18.72 24.64 8.92
CA GLY A 7 -18.21 23.34 9.36
C GLY A 7 -18.39 22.18 8.37
N SER A 8 -19.32 22.25 7.41
CA SER A 8 -19.50 21.19 6.39
C SER A 8 -18.60 21.33 5.18
N LEU A 9 -17.95 22.48 4.97
CA LEU A 9 -17.05 22.68 3.83
C LEU A 9 -15.72 21.94 4.02
N PHE A 10 -15.25 21.87 5.26
CA PHE A 10 -14.01 21.17 5.61
C PHE A 10 -13.95 19.71 5.12
N PRO A 11 -14.90 18.81 5.46
CA PRO A 11 -14.86 17.41 5.00
C PRO A 11 -15.00 17.28 3.48
N ILE A 12 -15.69 18.22 2.82
CA ILE A 12 -15.81 18.24 1.35
C ILE A 12 -14.45 18.48 0.72
N VAL A 13 -13.74 19.53 1.16
CA VAL A 13 -12.41 19.86 0.62
C VAL A 13 -11.43 18.71 0.88
N MET A 14 -11.37 18.20 2.12
CA MET A 14 -10.46 17.10 2.46
C MET A 14 -10.78 15.81 1.68
N GLY A 15 -12.06 15.48 1.53
CA GLY A 15 -12.51 14.33 0.74
C GLY A 15 -12.19 14.49 -0.75
N VAL A 16 -12.40 15.67 -1.34
CA VAL A 16 -12.07 15.93 -2.74
C VAL A 16 -10.58 15.82 -3.00
N VAL A 17 -9.74 16.36 -2.11
CA VAL A 17 -8.27 16.23 -2.22
C VAL A 17 -7.85 14.76 -2.14
N ALA A 18 -8.40 13.99 -1.19
CA ALA A 18 -8.11 12.57 -1.07
C ALA A 18 -8.52 11.78 -2.33
N VAL A 19 -9.70 12.05 -2.89
CA VAL A 19 -10.19 11.45 -4.13
C VAL A 19 -9.30 11.81 -5.30
N ALA A 20 -8.92 13.09 -5.43
CA ALA A 20 -8.03 13.55 -6.50
C ALA A 20 -6.66 12.85 -6.44
N LEU A 21 -6.05 12.78 -5.25
CA LEU A 21 -4.78 12.07 -5.04
C LEU A 21 -4.91 10.58 -5.37
N GLY A 22 -6.00 9.92 -4.96
CA GLY A 22 -6.28 8.54 -5.32
C GLY A 22 -6.40 8.36 -6.84
N ILE A 23 -7.17 9.21 -7.53
CA ILE A 23 -7.28 9.15 -8.99
C ILE A 23 -5.93 9.37 -9.67
N THR A 24 -5.12 10.30 -9.17
CA THR A 24 -3.76 10.52 -9.68
C THR A 24 -2.92 9.25 -9.53
N LEU A 25 -2.92 8.62 -8.37
CA LEU A 25 -2.19 7.36 -8.13
C LEU A 25 -2.68 6.17 -8.98
N LEU A 26 -3.96 6.16 -9.38
CA LEU A 26 -4.50 5.20 -10.36
C LEU A 26 -4.05 5.54 -11.80
N ALA A 27 -4.00 6.83 -12.13
CA ALA A 27 -3.72 7.33 -13.46
C ALA A 27 -2.22 7.28 -13.83
N THR A 28 -1.33 7.37 -12.84
CA THR A 28 0.13 7.34 -13.03
C THR A 28 0.62 6.07 -13.74
N GLY A 29 -0.13 4.96 -13.68
CA GLY A 29 0.17 3.75 -14.44
C GLY A 29 -0.36 3.70 -15.88
N ASN A 30 -1.24 4.62 -16.29
CA ASN A 30 -1.90 4.58 -17.60
C ASN A 30 -1.27 5.50 -18.65
N LYS A 31 -0.58 6.57 -18.23
CA LYS A 31 0.12 7.51 -19.11
C LYS A 31 1.58 7.60 -18.70
N VAL A 32 2.36 6.66 -19.19
CA VAL A 32 3.77 6.56 -18.82
C VAL A 32 4.58 7.38 -19.81
N SER A 33 5.04 8.54 -19.37
CA SER A 33 6.03 9.38 -20.06
C SER A 33 7.31 9.36 -19.23
N SER A 34 8.48 9.52 -19.87
CA SER A 34 9.79 9.57 -19.19
C SER A 34 9.83 10.58 -18.03
N ALA A 35 9.00 11.63 -18.06
CA ALA A 35 8.88 12.61 -16.99
C ALA A 35 8.23 12.08 -15.69
N ASN A 36 7.55 10.93 -15.71
CA ASN A 36 6.70 10.45 -14.62
C ASN A 36 7.25 9.24 -13.85
N VAL A 37 8.54 8.92 -14.03
CA VAL A 37 9.21 7.84 -13.30
C VAL A 37 9.28 8.08 -11.78
N ASN A 38 9.08 9.32 -11.34
CA ASN A 38 9.03 9.66 -9.91
C ASN A 38 7.82 9.04 -9.19
N ASP A 39 6.78 8.62 -9.92
CA ASP A 39 5.58 8.01 -9.34
C ASP A 39 5.64 6.48 -9.32
N ALA A 40 6.73 5.88 -9.82
CA ALA A 40 6.93 4.43 -9.84
C ALA A 40 7.36 3.91 -8.47
N TRP A 41 6.70 2.92 -7.90
CA TRP A 41 7.02 2.46 -6.54
C TRP A 41 8.37 1.72 -6.47
N LEU A 42 8.85 1.16 -7.59
CA LEU A 42 10.13 0.47 -7.67
C LEU A 42 10.77 0.65 -9.06
N ILE A 43 12.07 0.93 -9.06
CA ILE A 43 12.92 0.94 -10.24
C ILE A 43 14.03 -0.05 -10.00
N ALA A 44 14.13 -1.07 -10.84
CA ALA A 44 15.21 -2.05 -10.81
C ALA A 44 16.04 -1.91 -12.09
N GLY A 45 17.35 -1.73 -11.96
CA GLY A 45 18.26 -1.66 -13.10
C GLY A 45 19.65 -2.17 -12.75
N GLN A 46 20.45 -2.46 -13.77
CA GLN A 46 21.88 -2.72 -13.57
C GLN A 46 22.57 -1.39 -13.20
N SER A 47 23.18 -1.32 -12.02
CA SER A 47 24.27 -0.35 -11.82
C SER A 47 25.44 -0.84 -12.69
N GLN A 48 26.15 -0.01 -13.45
CA GLN A 48 27.43 -0.51 -13.96
C GLN A 48 28.37 -0.67 -12.77
N ILE A 49 28.92 -1.88 -12.60
CA ILE A 49 30.06 -2.15 -11.72
C ILE A 49 31.19 -1.21 -12.17
N GLU A 50 31.56 -0.27 -11.30
CA GLU A 50 32.97 0.05 -11.13
C GLU A 50 33.57 -1.15 -10.39
N ILE A 51 34.46 -1.90 -11.04
CA ILE A 51 35.14 -3.03 -10.40
C ILE A 51 36.05 -2.43 -9.35
N THR A 52 35.56 -2.22 -8.13
CA THR A 52 36.46 -2.05 -7.00
C THR A 52 36.95 -3.45 -6.67
N PRO A 53 38.25 -3.76 -6.84
CA PRO A 53 38.76 -5.08 -6.50
C PRO A 53 38.39 -5.38 -5.05
N ALA A 54 37.84 -6.57 -4.82
CA ALA A 54 37.62 -7.07 -3.48
C ALA A 54 38.95 -7.00 -2.73
N ASN A 55 39.06 -6.04 -1.81
CA ASN A 55 40.15 -6.07 -0.85
C ASN A 55 40.02 -7.40 -0.11
N ASN A 56 41.02 -8.26 -0.31
CA ASN A 56 41.20 -9.54 0.38
C ASN A 56 41.50 -9.29 1.87
N GLY A 57 40.61 -8.59 2.57
CA GLY A 57 40.59 -8.51 4.02
C GLY A 57 39.95 -9.79 4.56
N PRO A 58 40.52 -10.44 5.59
CA PRO A 58 39.94 -11.64 6.16
C PRO A 58 38.58 -11.29 6.79
N ALA A 59 37.50 -11.69 6.12
CA ALA A 59 36.14 -11.46 6.61
C ALA A 59 35.82 -12.43 7.75
N SER A 60 36.04 -11.98 9.00
CA SER A 60 35.48 -12.62 10.20
C SER A 60 34.03 -12.16 10.39
N GLY A 61 33.11 -12.74 9.63
CA GLY A 61 31.68 -12.50 9.80
C GLY A 61 30.92 -13.80 9.63
N ASN A 62 30.24 -14.24 10.70
CA ASN A 62 29.26 -15.32 10.67
C ASN A 62 28.13 -14.95 9.70
N ALA A 63 28.33 -15.21 8.40
CA ALA A 63 27.24 -15.21 7.43
C ALA A 63 26.40 -16.47 7.66
N ASP A 64 25.09 -16.27 7.82
CA ASP A 64 24.12 -17.35 8.04
C ASP A 64 24.18 -18.33 6.84
N PRO A 65 24.49 -19.63 7.06
CA PRO A 65 24.71 -20.60 5.99
C PRO A 65 23.47 -20.86 5.12
N ASN A 66 22.30 -20.45 5.59
CA ASN A 66 21.03 -20.58 4.86
C ASN A 66 20.69 -19.35 4.01
N SER A 67 21.48 -18.27 4.10
CA SER A 67 21.34 -17.11 3.24
C SER A 67 21.91 -17.40 1.84
N VAL A 68 21.35 -16.77 0.81
CA VAL A 68 21.85 -16.87 -0.57
C VAL A 68 23.35 -16.51 -0.64
N GLN A 69 23.80 -15.54 0.18
CA GLN A 69 25.21 -15.20 0.35
C GLN A 69 26.02 -16.31 1.04
N GLY A 70 25.48 -17.02 2.02
CA GLY A 70 26.12 -18.18 2.67
C GLY A 70 26.27 -19.36 1.71
N ILE A 71 25.27 -19.62 0.87
CA ILE A 71 25.31 -20.66 -0.17
C ILE A 71 26.30 -20.26 -1.29
N LEU A 72 26.31 -19.00 -1.72
CA LEU A 72 27.29 -18.48 -2.69
C LEU A 72 28.72 -18.54 -2.13
N ASN A 73 28.95 -18.13 -0.87
CA ASN A 73 30.26 -18.21 -0.23
C ASN A 73 30.71 -19.66 -0.02
N GLY A 74 29.79 -20.57 0.32
CA GLY A 74 30.07 -22.01 0.41
C GLY A 74 30.41 -22.65 -0.94
N LEU A 75 29.71 -22.23 -2.02
CA LEU A 75 29.97 -22.72 -3.38
C LEU A 75 31.27 -22.15 -3.96
N ILE A 76 31.55 -20.85 -3.74
CA ILE A 76 32.79 -20.20 -4.15
C ILE A 76 33.98 -20.81 -3.41
N ASN A 77 33.86 -21.07 -2.10
CA ASN A 77 34.90 -21.74 -1.31
C ASN A 77 35.06 -23.23 -1.66
N GLY A 78 33.99 -23.91 -2.09
CA GLY A 78 34.03 -25.30 -2.54
C GLY A 78 34.69 -25.46 -3.92
N ILE A 79 34.48 -24.50 -4.82
CA ILE A 79 35.10 -24.47 -6.16
C ILE A 79 36.54 -23.95 -6.08
N SER A 80 36.81 -22.96 -5.21
CA SER A 80 38.15 -22.39 -5.05
C SER A 80 39.17 -23.45 -4.63
N ASN A 81 38.81 -24.36 -3.72
CA ASN A 81 39.74 -25.38 -3.20
C ASN A 81 40.15 -26.47 -4.21
N ASN A 82 39.45 -26.58 -5.35
CA ASN A 82 39.77 -27.54 -6.42
C ASN A 82 40.31 -26.85 -7.70
N LEU A 83 40.23 -25.51 -7.78
CA LEU A 83 40.69 -24.71 -8.93
C LEU A 83 41.88 -23.78 -8.61
N THR A 84 42.35 -23.70 -7.36
CA THR A 84 43.42 -22.75 -6.95
C THR A 84 44.79 -23.00 -7.58
N GLY A 85 44.95 -24.07 -8.38
CA GLY A 85 46.20 -24.40 -9.04
C GLY A 85 46.45 -23.70 -10.38
N MET A 86 45.43 -23.20 -11.10
CA MET A 86 45.63 -22.82 -12.51
C MET A 86 45.05 -21.48 -12.98
N ILE A 87 44.19 -20.77 -12.24
CA ILE A 87 43.44 -19.67 -12.88
C ILE A 87 43.25 -18.46 -11.96
N ASN A 88 44.31 -17.66 -11.78
CA ASN A 88 44.20 -16.32 -11.18
C ASN A 88 44.06 -15.18 -12.22
N GLY A 89 44.00 -15.49 -13.52
CA GLY A 89 43.85 -14.49 -14.59
C GLY A 89 42.59 -14.65 -15.46
N ALA A 90 42.12 -15.88 -15.70
CA ALA A 90 41.07 -16.12 -16.71
C ALA A 90 39.63 -16.12 -16.17
N VAL A 91 39.39 -16.23 -14.86
CA VAL A 91 38.03 -16.26 -14.29
C VAL A 91 37.34 -14.88 -14.34
N GLN A 92 38.10 -13.79 -14.20
CA GLN A 92 37.53 -12.44 -14.29
C GLN A 92 37.06 -12.09 -15.70
N ASP A 93 37.83 -12.46 -16.74
CA ASP A 93 37.43 -12.27 -18.14
C ASP A 93 36.31 -13.24 -18.57
N LEU A 94 36.33 -14.49 -18.08
CA LEU A 94 35.28 -15.47 -18.41
C LEU A 94 33.94 -15.14 -17.76
N GLN A 95 33.90 -14.64 -16.52
CA GLN A 95 32.64 -14.22 -15.90
C GLN A 95 32.06 -12.96 -16.57
N GLY A 96 32.91 -11.98 -16.90
CA GLY A 96 32.48 -10.79 -17.65
C GLY A 96 31.94 -11.13 -19.05
N GLN A 97 32.59 -12.06 -19.77
CA GLN A 97 32.14 -12.48 -21.09
C GLN A 97 30.94 -13.43 -21.05
N LEU A 98 30.82 -14.35 -20.08
CA LEU A 98 29.62 -15.20 -19.94
C LEU A 98 28.40 -14.36 -19.55
N ILE A 99 28.55 -13.43 -18.61
CA ILE A 99 27.46 -12.54 -18.18
C ILE A 99 27.08 -11.62 -19.35
N SER A 100 28.05 -11.03 -20.06
CA SER A 100 27.76 -10.18 -21.22
C SER A 100 27.08 -10.93 -22.37
N ASN A 101 27.45 -12.18 -22.63
CA ASN A 101 26.88 -12.97 -23.72
C ASN A 101 25.51 -13.59 -23.36
N VAL A 102 25.30 -13.97 -22.09
CA VAL A 102 23.99 -14.44 -21.58
C VAL A 102 23.00 -13.28 -21.49
N THR A 103 23.42 -12.09 -21.05
CA THR A 103 22.57 -10.89 -21.03
C THR A 103 22.19 -10.45 -22.46
N LYS A 104 23.12 -10.53 -23.42
CA LYS A 104 22.83 -10.29 -24.85
C LYS A 104 21.89 -11.34 -25.44
N SER A 105 22.03 -12.62 -25.08
CA SER A 105 21.12 -13.68 -25.54
C SER A 105 19.74 -13.62 -24.90
N LEU A 106 19.60 -13.09 -23.68
CA LEU A 106 18.32 -12.99 -22.98
C LEU A 106 17.52 -11.71 -23.34
N ASN A 107 18.12 -10.78 -24.10
CA ASN A 107 17.53 -9.50 -24.49
C ASN A 107 16.85 -8.78 -23.31
N LEU A 108 17.53 -8.75 -22.17
CA LEU A 108 17.07 -8.06 -20.97
C LEU A 108 17.21 -6.56 -21.17
N LYS A 109 16.18 -5.81 -20.81
CA LYS A 109 16.24 -4.35 -20.81
C LYS A 109 17.03 -3.84 -19.61
N ASP A 110 17.70 -2.70 -19.78
CA ASP A 110 18.61 -2.13 -18.78
C ASP A 110 17.86 -1.70 -17.50
N THR A 111 16.56 -1.36 -17.62
CA THR A 111 15.71 -0.92 -16.50
C THR A 111 14.29 -1.44 -16.56
N TYR A 112 13.76 -1.83 -15.40
CA TYR A 112 12.36 -2.14 -15.17
C TYR A 112 11.76 -1.17 -14.16
N VAL A 113 10.69 -0.49 -14.57
CA VAL A 113 9.97 0.49 -13.77
C VAL A 113 8.59 -0.10 -13.44
N MET A 114 8.30 -0.23 -12.14
CA MET A 114 7.05 -0.84 -11.68
C MET A 114 6.10 0.24 -11.19
N PHE A 115 4.90 0.27 -11.78
CA PHE A 115 3.77 1.08 -11.35
C PHE A 115 2.74 0.20 -10.65
N VAL A 116 1.75 0.83 -10.01
CA VAL A 116 0.68 0.12 -9.28
C VAL A 116 -0.12 -0.81 -10.19
N THR A 117 -0.37 -0.40 -11.44
CA THR A 117 -1.23 -1.14 -12.37
C THR A 117 -0.45 -1.83 -13.49
N ARG A 118 0.78 -1.40 -13.78
CA ARG A 118 1.57 -1.86 -14.92
C ARG A 118 3.05 -1.99 -14.57
N GLN A 119 3.75 -2.80 -15.34
CA GLN A 119 5.20 -2.86 -15.37
C GLN A 119 5.67 -2.28 -16.70
N CYS A 120 6.73 -1.48 -16.68
CA CYS A 120 7.31 -0.87 -17.87
C CYS A 120 8.78 -1.24 -17.97
N GLU A 121 9.24 -1.44 -19.20
CA GLU A 121 10.64 -1.66 -19.51
C GLU A 121 11.21 -0.47 -20.27
N GLY A 122 12.45 -0.13 -19.97
CA GLY A 122 13.10 1.05 -20.53
C GLY A 122 14.62 0.94 -20.48
N ASP A 123 15.24 1.91 -21.12
CA ASP A 123 16.69 2.05 -21.20
C ASP A 123 17.10 3.41 -20.63
N TYR A 124 18.20 3.47 -19.89
CA TYR A 124 18.77 4.74 -19.43
C TYR A 124 19.24 5.56 -20.64
N VAL A 125 18.96 6.87 -20.63
CA VAL A 125 19.49 7.79 -21.65
C VAL A 125 21.02 7.81 -21.62
N ASP A 126 21.60 7.77 -20.41
CA ASP A 126 23.03 7.58 -20.21
C ASP A 126 23.27 6.31 -19.39
N ARG A 127 23.80 5.28 -20.05
CA ARG A 127 24.10 3.98 -19.45
C ARG A 127 25.18 4.05 -18.36
N LEU A 128 26.02 5.07 -18.37
CA LEU A 128 27.09 5.25 -17.39
C LEU A 128 26.58 5.92 -16.12
N ASN A 129 25.40 6.54 -16.17
CA ASN A 129 24.83 7.26 -15.04
C ASN A 129 23.48 6.65 -14.62
N PRO A 130 23.41 5.90 -13.51
CA PRO A 130 22.17 5.29 -13.02
C PRO A 130 21.15 6.31 -12.49
N ARG A 131 21.50 7.60 -12.48
CA ARG A 131 20.58 8.72 -12.18
C ARG A 131 20.10 9.46 -13.43
N SER A 132 20.46 8.99 -14.62
CA SER A 132 20.00 9.58 -15.88
C SER A 132 18.52 9.30 -16.11
N GLU A 133 17.91 10.10 -16.99
CA GLU A 133 16.51 9.92 -17.36
C GLU A 133 16.29 8.54 -17.99
N ILE A 134 15.18 7.89 -17.64
CA ILE A 134 14.82 6.56 -18.16
C ILE A 134 13.88 6.75 -19.34
N LYS A 135 14.27 6.24 -20.51
CA LYS A 135 13.40 6.19 -21.69
C LYS A 135 12.59 4.90 -21.66
N ILE A 136 11.29 5.05 -21.39
CA ILE A 136 10.36 3.93 -21.35
C ILE A 136 10.04 3.49 -22.78
N THR A 137 10.22 2.21 -23.07
CA THR A 137 9.99 1.64 -24.41
C THR A 137 8.61 1.00 -24.48
N ASP A 138 8.32 0.09 -23.55
CA ASP A 138 7.07 -0.68 -23.56
C ASP A 138 6.52 -0.85 -22.14
N CYS A 139 5.20 -0.94 -22.03
CA CYS A 139 4.50 -1.17 -20.77
C CYS A 139 3.48 -2.30 -20.92
N TYR A 140 3.44 -3.18 -19.92
CA TYR A 140 2.62 -4.38 -19.90
C TYR A 140 1.77 -4.44 -18.63
N SER A 141 0.61 -5.10 -18.72
CA SER A 141 -0.18 -5.41 -17.53
C SER A 141 0.49 -6.54 -16.74
N TYR A 142 0.30 -6.59 -15.42
CA TYR A 142 0.75 -7.73 -14.60
C TYR A 142 0.03 -9.05 -14.95
N ASP A 143 -1.09 -8.97 -15.65
CA ASP A 143 -1.84 -10.14 -16.12
C ASP A 143 -1.22 -10.80 -17.36
N ASP A 144 -0.36 -10.09 -18.09
CA ASP A 144 0.26 -10.60 -19.31
C ASP A 144 1.39 -11.59 -18.99
N LYS A 145 1.06 -12.88 -18.95
CA LYS A 145 2.00 -13.96 -18.62
C LYS A 145 3.17 -14.11 -19.61
N ASN A 146 3.02 -13.62 -20.84
CA ASN A 146 3.98 -13.80 -21.93
C ASN A 146 4.91 -12.58 -22.15
N LYS A 147 4.80 -11.53 -21.33
CA LYS A 147 5.55 -10.27 -21.50
C LYS A 147 6.18 -9.80 -20.19
N GLY A 148 7.17 -8.91 -20.28
CA GLY A 148 7.93 -8.36 -19.13
C GLY A 148 8.70 -9.42 -18.33
N LEU A 149 8.78 -9.24 -17.00
CA LEU A 149 9.60 -10.10 -16.11
C LEU A 149 9.22 -11.60 -16.15
N ARG A 150 7.94 -11.91 -16.40
CA ARG A 150 7.49 -13.31 -16.52
C ARG A 150 8.05 -14.02 -17.74
N ARG A 151 8.28 -13.29 -18.84
CA ARG A 151 8.96 -13.85 -20.01
C ARG A 151 10.37 -14.29 -19.65
N ILE A 152 11.08 -13.50 -18.85
CA ILE A 152 12.44 -13.81 -18.40
C ILE A 152 12.43 -15.06 -17.54
N SER A 153 11.54 -15.13 -16.55
CA SER A 153 11.39 -16.32 -15.69
C SER A 153 11.08 -17.59 -16.50
N ASN A 154 10.30 -17.47 -17.58
CA ASN A 154 9.91 -18.61 -18.41
C ASN A 154 10.93 -18.94 -19.53
N SER A 155 11.82 -18.01 -19.87
CA SER A 155 12.78 -18.16 -20.97
C SER A 155 14.19 -18.49 -20.50
N ILE A 156 14.44 -18.63 -19.19
CA ILE A 156 15.70 -19.13 -18.68
C ILE A 156 15.65 -20.67 -18.76
N PRO A 157 16.33 -21.31 -19.74
CA PRO A 157 16.43 -22.76 -19.75
C PRO A 157 17.17 -23.21 -18.48
N SER A 158 16.57 -24.14 -17.75
CA SER A 158 17.13 -24.73 -16.52
C SER A 158 18.42 -25.52 -16.73
N THR A 159 18.88 -25.65 -17.98
CA THR A 159 20.10 -26.35 -18.37
C THR A 159 20.82 -25.55 -19.45
N PHE A 160 21.98 -24.98 -19.11
CA PHE A 160 22.93 -24.48 -20.09
C PHE A 160 23.94 -25.58 -20.40
N THR A 161 23.89 -26.13 -21.61
CA THR A 161 24.90 -27.08 -22.11
C THR A 161 26.03 -26.30 -22.77
N VAL A 162 27.18 -26.21 -22.10
CA VAL A 162 28.40 -25.69 -22.72
C VAL A 162 29.26 -26.90 -23.11
N ALA A 163 29.38 -27.14 -24.41
CA ALA A 163 30.40 -27.98 -25.04
C ALA A 163 30.57 -29.42 -24.50
N THR A 164 29.48 -30.16 -24.24
CA THR A 164 29.41 -31.58 -23.81
C THR A 164 29.45 -31.89 -22.30
N ALA A 165 29.50 -30.89 -21.42
CA ALA A 165 29.27 -31.08 -20.00
C ALA A 165 27.93 -30.47 -19.55
N ASN A 166 27.03 -31.30 -19.00
CA ASN A 166 25.85 -30.84 -18.25
C ASN A 166 26.32 -30.28 -16.91
N VAL A 167 26.79 -29.03 -16.91
CA VAL A 167 27.09 -28.33 -15.66
C VAL A 167 25.81 -27.64 -15.22
N THR A 168 25.02 -28.33 -14.39
CA THR A 168 23.93 -27.70 -13.66
C THR A 168 24.55 -26.69 -12.71
N VAL A 169 24.53 -25.41 -13.06
CA VAL A 169 25.01 -24.36 -12.17
C VAL A 169 23.90 -24.15 -11.12
N PRO A 170 24.06 -24.59 -9.86
CA PRO A 170 23.00 -24.51 -8.84
C PRO A 170 22.53 -23.07 -8.60
N LEU A 171 23.35 -22.08 -8.97
CA LEU A 171 23.02 -20.66 -8.94
C LEU A 171 21.80 -20.29 -9.80
N ILE A 172 21.62 -20.92 -10.96
CA ILE A 172 20.51 -20.62 -11.89
C ILE A 172 19.17 -21.10 -11.30
N GLN A 173 19.18 -22.25 -10.60
CA GLN A 173 17.99 -22.83 -9.99
C GLN A 173 17.54 -22.04 -8.75
N VAL A 174 18.48 -21.50 -7.97
CA VAL A 174 18.17 -20.61 -6.85
C VAL A 174 17.64 -19.26 -7.34
N MET A 175 18.21 -18.72 -8.44
CA MET A 175 17.74 -17.49 -9.06
C MET A 175 16.32 -17.62 -9.62
N SER A 176 16.00 -18.67 -10.37
CA SER A 176 14.67 -18.84 -10.96
C SER A 176 13.58 -18.95 -9.88
N THR A 177 13.87 -19.65 -8.78
CA THR A 177 12.94 -19.78 -7.64
C THR A 177 12.72 -18.44 -6.93
N THR A 178 13.80 -17.69 -6.69
CA THR A 178 13.73 -16.39 -5.99
C THR A 178 13.03 -15.34 -6.84
N ILE A 179 13.34 -15.26 -8.14
CA ILE A 179 12.70 -14.35 -9.09
C ILE A 179 11.22 -14.70 -9.26
N GLY A 180 10.86 -15.99 -9.34
CA GLY A 180 9.47 -16.44 -9.42
C GLY A 180 8.65 -15.98 -8.21
N LEU A 181 9.15 -16.21 -7.00
CA LEU A 181 8.53 -15.73 -5.75
C LEU A 181 8.37 -14.20 -5.74
N LEU A 182 9.41 -13.48 -6.16
CA LEU A 182 9.39 -12.02 -6.20
C LEU A 182 8.34 -11.50 -7.19
N VAL A 183 8.28 -12.05 -8.40
CA VAL A 183 7.28 -11.69 -9.42
C VAL A 183 5.87 -11.95 -8.93
N ASP A 184 5.63 -13.06 -8.23
CA ASP A 184 4.31 -13.37 -7.69
C ASP A 184 3.92 -12.42 -6.55
N ILE A 185 4.83 -12.12 -5.62
CA ILE A 185 4.62 -11.12 -4.55
C ILE A 185 4.30 -9.76 -5.15
N ILE A 186 5.04 -9.35 -6.17
CA ILE A 186 4.82 -8.08 -6.88
C ILE A 186 3.44 -8.05 -7.54
N SER A 187 3.04 -9.13 -8.21
CA SER A 187 1.74 -9.21 -8.88
C SER A 187 0.56 -9.23 -7.90
N ILE A 188 0.71 -9.89 -6.76
CA ILE A 188 -0.31 -9.92 -5.70
C ILE A 188 -0.37 -8.55 -5.02
N GLY A 189 0.79 -7.97 -4.72
CA GLY A 189 0.92 -6.64 -4.12
C GLY A 189 0.30 -5.56 -5.00
N SER A 190 0.55 -5.58 -6.31
CA SER A 190 0.00 -4.61 -7.26
C SER A 190 -1.52 -4.69 -7.35
N ARG A 191 -2.09 -5.90 -7.42
CA ARG A 191 -3.55 -6.13 -7.39
C ARG A 191 -4.17 -5.67 -6.07
N PHE A 192 -3.53 -6.00 -4.96
CA PHE A 192 -3.98 -5.59 -3.62
C PHE A 192 -3.98 -4.06 -3.47
N MET A 193 -2.88 -3.40 -3.85
CA MET A 193 -2.79 -1.94 -3.84
C MET A 193 -3.86 -1.30 -4.72
N THR A 194 -4.03 -1.82 -5.95
CA THR A 194 -5.06 -1.32 -6.89
C THR A 194 -6.46 -1.47 -6.29
N ALA A 195 -6.78 -2.61 -5.69
CA ALA A 195 -8.08 -2.85 -5.05
C ALA A 195 -8.33 -1.89 -3.89
N MET A 196 -7.34 -1.72 -3.00
CA MET A 196 -7.44 -0.77 -1.88
C MET A 196 -7.61 0.67 -2.35
N LEU A 197 -6.95 1.03 -3.45
CA LEU A 197 -7.03 2.36 -4.01
C LEU A 197 -8.43 2.63 -4.62
N ILE A 198 -9.00 1.67 -5.35
CA ILE A 198 -10.37 1.75 -5.88
C ILE A 198 -11.39 1.85 -4.74
N ILE A 199 -11.28 1.01 -3.72
CA ILE A 199 -12.16 1.05 -2.53
C ILE A 199 -12.00 2.38 -1.80
N GLY A 200 -10.77 2.89 -1.66
CA GLY A 200 -10.45 4.18 -1.08
C GLY A 200 -11.15 5.33 -1.80
N VAL A 201 -11.00 5.39 -3.13
CA VAL A 201 -11.59 6.42 -3.99
C VAL A 201 -13.12 6.35 -3.98
N ILE A 202 -13.71 5.17 -4.09
CA ILE A 202 -15.18 5.01 -4.06
C ILE A 202 -15.73 5.36 -2.68
N GLY A 203 -15.12 4.85 -1.61
CA GLY A 203 -15.60 5.09 -0.23
C GLY A 203 -15.54 6.58 0.16
N THR A 204 -14.42 7.24 -0.15
CA THR A 204 -14.27 8.69 0.07
C THR A 204 -15.14 9.52 -0.88
N GLY A 205 -15.28 9.12 -2.15
CA GLY A 205 -16.15 9.77 -3.13
C GLY A 205 -17.62 9.75 -2.72
N VAL A 206 -18.12 8.61 -2.24
CA VAL A 206 -19.48 8.48 -1.69
C VAL A 206 -19.66 9.39 -0.47
N ALA A 207 -18.65 9.55 0.39
CA ALA A 207 -18.71 10.46 1.52
C ALA A 207 -18.73 11.94 1.10
N VAL A 208 -18.02 12.31 0.02
CA VAL A 208 -18.08 13.66 -0.57
C VAL A 208 -19.48 13.93 -1.12
N ILE A 209 -20.04 13.02 -1.91
CA ILE A 209 -21.41 13.14 -2.44
C ILE A 209 -22.42 13.22 -1.29
N GLY A 210 -22.25 12.38 -0.26
CA GLY A 210 -23.06 12.41 0.96
C GLY A 210 -23.03 13.76 1.66
N SER A 211 -21.88 14.44 1.66
CA SER A 211 -21.73 15.79 2.23
C SER A 211 -22.55 16.83 1.48
N PHE A 212 -22.60 16.76 0.14
CA PHE A 212 -23.46 17.61 -0.68
C PHE A 212 -24.95 17.32 -0.45
N VAL A 213 -25.33 16.04 -0.43
CA VAL A 213 -26.73 15.62 -0.21
C VAL A 213 -27.21 16.05 1.18
N PHE A 214 -26.35 15.98 2.20
CA PHE A 214 -26.64 16.44 3.56
C PHE A 214 -26.98 17.93 3.62
N LEU A 215 -26.32 18.75 2.80
CA LEU A 215 -26.61 20.18 2.71
C LEU A 215 -27.97 20.46 2.08
N ALA A 216 -28.37 19.65 1.09
CA ALA A 216 -29.61 19.86 0.35
C ALA A 216 -30.86 19.29 1.06
N THR A 217 -30.79 18.06 1.57
CA THR A 217 -31.97 17.30 2.03
C THR A 217 -32.16 17.26 3.55
N GLY A 218 -31.25 17.88 4.31
CA GLY A 218 -31.31 17.90 5.76
C GLY A 218 -30.95 16.57 6.42
N ARG A 219 -31.26 16.46 7.71
CA ARG A 219 -30.69 15.46 8.61
C ARG A 219 -31.48 14.14 8.59
N LYS A 220 -31.14 13.21 7.68
CA LYS A 220 -31.68 11.84 7.67
C LYS A 220 -30.71 10.84 8.32
N ARG A 221 -31.16 10.13 9.36
CA ARG A 221 -30.33 9.24 10.18
C ARG A 221 -29.65 8.12 9.40
N LEU A 222 -30.42 7.40 8.55
CA LEU A 222 -29.88 6.30 7.76
C LEU A 222 -28.78 6.77 6.80
N ALA A 223 -28.93 7.98 6.27
CA ALA A 223 -27.94 8.57 5.38
C ALA A 223 -26.63 8.86 6.12
N VAL A 224 -26.70 9.44 7.33
CA VAL A 224 -25.52 9.73 8.16
C VAL A 224 -24.74 8.45 8.49
N VAL A 225 -25.42 7.36 8.82
CA VAL A 225 -24.77 6.05 9.08
C VAL A 225 -24.09 5.53 7.82
N ALA A 226 -24.77 5.55 6.68
CA ALA A 226 -24.21 5.07 5.41
C ALA A 226 -22.97 5.85 4.98
N TRP A 227 -23.01 7.19 5.06
CA TRP A 227 -21.88 8.05 4.69
C TRP A 227 -20.70 7.93 5.67
N THR A 228 -20.99 7.73 6.96
CA THR A 228 -19.94 7.48 7.95
C THR A 228 -19.26 6.15 7.68
N GLY A 229 -20.03 5.09 7.38
CA GLY A 229 -19.50 3.80 6.99
C GLY A 229 -18.62 3.88 5.74
N SER A 230 -19.06 4.59 4.69
CA SER A 230 -18.27 4.75 3.46
C SER A 230 -17.00 5.57 3.69
N ALA A 231 -17.07 6.63 4.52
CA ALA A 231 -15.91 7.46 4.85
C ALA A 231 -14.85 6.68 5.65
N LEU A 232 -15.27 5.88 6.64
CA LEU A 232 -14.39 5.01 7.41
C LEU A 232 -13.75 3.93 6.53
N LEU A 233 -14.54 3.31 5.65
CA LEU A 233 -14.03 2.31 4.71
C LEU A 233 -12.99 2.92 3.76
N GLY A 234 -13.27 4.10 3.21
CA GLY A 234 -12.34 4.82 2.34
C GLY A 234 -11.05 5.21 3.03
N SER A 235 -11.14 5.75 4.26
CA SER A 235 -9.97 6.09 5.07
C SER A 235 -9.15 4.87 5.46
N ALA A 236 -9.79 3.77 5.87
CA ALA A 236 -9.11 2.53 6.19
C ALA A 236 -8.37 1.96 4.98
N ALA A 237 -9.01 1.98 3.79
CA ALA A 237 -8.39 1.49 2.56
C ALA A 237 -7.14 2.30 2.16
N PHE A 238 -7.19 3.63 2.24
CA PHE A 238 -6.00 4.47 2.00
C PHE A 238 -4.92 4.27 3.08
N GLY A 239 -5.30 4.08 4.35
CA GLY A 239 -4.35 3.77 5.42
C GLY A 239 -3.63 2.43 5.19
N VAL A 240 -4.38 1.38 4.84
CA VAL A 240 -3.84 0.07 4.49
C VAL A 240 -2.94 0.15 3.26
N LEU A 241 -3.34 0.91 2.23
CA LEU A 241 -2.51 1.16 1.05
C LEU A 241 -1.18 1.83 1.43
N ALA A 242 -1.19 2.87 2.27
CA ALA A 242 0.02 3.58 2.67
C ALA A 242 0.97 2.67 3.49
N VAL A 243 0.42 1.87 4.41
CA VAL A 243 1.20 0.90 5.18
C VAL A 243 1.77 -0.20 4.29
N ALA A 244 0.96 -0.80 3.42
CA ALA A 244 1.40 -1.84 2.49
C ALA A 244 2.45 -1.32 1.49
N GLY A 245 2.25 -0.10 0.96
CA GLY A 245 3.23 0.57 0.10
C GLY A 245 4.55 0.83 0.82
N THR A 246 4.49 1.25 2.08
CA THR A 246 5.69 1.41 2.94
C THR A 246 6.41 0.06 3.12
N ALA A 247 5.67 -0.99 3.49
CA ALA A 247 6.22 -2.32 3.72
C ALA A 247 6.88 -2.91 2.46
N ILE A 248 6.24 -2.73 1.29
CA ILE A 248 6.76 -3.21 0.01
C ILE A 248 7.95 -2.37 -0.46
N ALA A 249 7.95 -1.05 -0.23
CA ALA A 249 9.09 -0.20 -0.58
C ALA A 249 10.35 -0.59 0.21
N TYR A 250 10.28 -0.61 1.54
CA TYR A 250 11.44 -0.93 2.38
C TYR A 250 11.77 -2.43 2.38
N GLY A 251 10.75 -3.29 2.38
CA GLY A 251 10.95 -4.74 2.30
C GLY A 251 11.51 -5.16 0.96
N GLY A 252 10.96 -4.60 -0.13
CA GLY A 252 11.41 -4.86 -1.50
C GLY A 252 12.84 -4.38 -1.75
N SER A 253 13.21 -3.18 -1.29
CA SER A 253 14.58 -2.70 -1.42
C SER A 253 15.57 -3.58 -0.68
N SER A 254 15.27 -3.98 0.57
CA SER A 254 16.17 -4.87 1.34
C SER A 254 16.35 -6.26 0.71
N ALA A 255 15.27 -6.84 0.18
CA ALA A 255 15.32 -8.11 -0.52
C ALA A 255 16.10 -8.00 -1.84
N MET A 256 15.95 -6.87 -2.55
CA MET A 256 16.68 -6.62 -3.78
C MET A 256 18.15 -6.25 -3.54
N ASP A 257 18.52 -5.57 -2.46
CA ASP A 257 19.91 -5.27 -2.17
C ASP A 257 20.69 -6.56 -1.82
N SER A 258 20.05 -7.47 -1.07
CA SER A 258 20.64 -8.76 -0.71
C SER A 258 20.78 -9.71 -1.91
N ALA A 259 19.77 -9.78 -2.79
CA ALA A 259 19.84 -10.58 -4.02
C ALA A 259 20.66 -9.89 -5.12
N GLY A 260 20.59 -8.56 -5.18
CA GLY A 260 21.16 -7.70 -6.21
C GLY A 260 22.66 -7.51 -6.08
N GLY A 261 23.25 -7.64 -4.89
CA GLY A 261 24.71 -7.66 -4.73
C GLY A 261 25.40 -8.76 -5.55
N ALA A 262 24.73 -9.89 -5.78
CA ALA A 262 25.25 -10.97 -6.64
C ALA A 262 25.06 -10.72 -8.14
N LEU A 263 24.07 -9.90 -8.51
CA LEU A 263 23.69 -9.63 -9.91
C LEU A 263 24.02 -8.21 -10.36
N ASN A 264 24.62 -7.43 -9.46
CA ASN A 264 24.86 -6.01 -9.64
C ASN A 264 23.59 -5.25 -10.10
N MET A 265 22.47 -5.60 -9.46
CA MET A 265 21.19 -4.94 -9.67
C MET A 265 20.93 -4.04 -8.46
N SER A 266 20.62 -2.77 -8.71
CA SER A 266 20.19 -1.84 -7.67
C SER A 266 18.70 -1.57 -7.82
N ALA A 267 18.01 -1.57 -6.68
CA ALA A 267 16.61 -1.21 -6.61
C ALA A 267 16.47 0.15 -5.92
N ARG A 268 15.74 1.06 -6.56
CA ARG A 268 15.42 2.37 -6.00
C ARG A 268 13.91 2.52 -5.84
N THR A 269 13.50 2.89 -4.65
CA THR A 269 12.12 3.26 -4.35
C THR A 269 11.92 4.75 -4.58
N THR A 270 10.72 5.14 -5.03
CA THR A 270 10.38 6.55 -5.13
C THR A 270 9.67 7.02 -3.87
N SER A 271 10.17 8.11 -3.30
CA SER A 271 9.56 8.74 -2.14
C SER A 271 8.25 9.46 -2.49
N ALA A 272 8.05 9.85 -3.76
CA ALA A 272 6.87 10.62 -4.18
C ALA A 272 5.59 9.78 -4.13
N PHE A 273 5.63 8.53 -4.63
CA PHE A 273 4.50 7.60 -4.51
C PHE A 273 4.08 7.43 -3.04
N LEU A 274 5.07 7.22 -2.16
CA LEU A 274 4.82 7.01 -0.73
C LEU A 274 4.24 8.27 -0.07
N ALA A 275 4.77 9.44 -0.41
CA ALA A 275 4.26 10.72 0.09
C ALA A 275 2.81 10.96 -0.35
N LEU A 276 2.48 10.71 -1.62
CA LEU A 276 1.12 10.85 -2.15
C LEU A 276 0.14 9.87 -1.47
N ALA A 277 0.56 8.62 -1.23
CA ALA A 277 -0.27 7.62 -0.55
C ALA A 277 -0.56 8.03 0.91
N TRP A 278 0.44 8.49 1.66
CA TRP A 278 0.25 8.99 3.02
C TRP A 278 -0.58 10.27 3.07
N LEU A 279 -0.37 11.20 2.13
CA LEU A 279 -1.21 12.40 2.02
C LEU A 279 -2.67 12.03 1.78
N ALA A 280 -2.94 11.12 0.83
CA ALA A 280 -4.29 10.63 0.58
C ALA A 280 -4.91 10.00 1.84
N ALA A 281 -4.15 9.20 2.59
CA ALA A 281 -4.59 8.59 3.84
C ALA A 281 -4.92 9.63 4.92
N VAL A 282 -4.08 10.66 5.10
CA VAL A 282 -4.30 11.74 6.07
C VAL A 282 -5.56 12.55 5.73
N PHE A 283 -5.70 12.96 4.46
CA PHE A 283 -6.87 13.72 4.02
C PHE A 283 -8.16 12.90 4.12
N ALA A 284 -8.13 11.63 3.75
CA ALA A 284 -9.25 10.71 3.94
C ALA A 284 -9.58 10.51 5.43
N GLY A 285 -8.56 10.44 6.28
CA GLY A 285 -8.69 10.34 7.73
C GLY A 285 -9.40 11.54 8.35
N PHE A 286 -9.04 12.77 7.95
CA PHE A 286 -9.76 13.96 8.41
C PHE A 286 -11.22 14.00 7.96
N ALA A 287 -11.50 13.59 6.71
CA ALA A 287 -12.86 13.49 6.22
C ALA A 287 -13.68 12.44 7.00
N ALA A 288 -13.08 11.28 7.29
CA ALA A 288 -13.70 10.22 8.09
C ALA A 288 -13.92 10.64 9.56
N MET A 289 -12.96 11.33 10.16
CA MET A 289 -13.06 11.85 11.53
C MET A 289 -14.23 12.83 11.69
N PHE A 290 -14.45 13.70 10.70
CA PHE A 290 -15.61 14.58 10.70
C PHE A 290 -16.92 13.80 10.73
N TRP A 291 -17.10 12.83 9.83
CA TRP A 291 -18.30 12.00 9.76
C TRP A 291 -18.49 11.17 11.03
N TRP A 292 -17.40 10.66 11.60
CA TRP A 292 -17.40 9.97 12.87
C TRP A 292 -17.96 10.85 14.01
N VAL A 293 -17.51 12.11 14.10
CA VAL A 293 -18.03 13.06 15.11
C VAL A 293 -19.51 13.37 14.88
N VAL A 294 -19.94 13.59 13.62
CA VAL A 294 -21.35 13.84 13.29
C VAL A 294 -22.22 12.65 13.69
N TRP A 295 -21.79 11.43 13.33
CA TRP A 295 -22.46 10.20 13.71
C TRP A 295 -22.51 10.02 15.23
N PHE A 296 -21.41 10.28 15.94
CA PHE A 296 -21.33 10.15 17.38
C PHE A 296 -22.30 11.11 18.11
N VAL A 297 -22.41 12.35 17.64
CA VAL A 297 -23.37 13.33 18.19
C VAL A 297 -24.81 12.89 17.94
N GLU A 298 -25.12 12.35 16.75
CA GLU A 298 -26.46 11.83 16.45
C GLU A 298 -26.79 10.60 17.28
N PHE A 299 -25.84 9.68 17.41
CA PHE A 299 -25.95 8.50 18.24
C PHE A 299 -26.26 8.89 19.70
N ARG A 300 -25.46 9.80 20.29
CA ARG A 300 -25.71 10.31 21.64
C ARG A 300 -27.09 10.92 21.79
N ARG A 301 -27.49 11.83 20.88
CA ARG A 301 -28.81 12.47 20.93
C ARG A 301 -29.95 11.45 20.89
N HIS A 302 -29.78 10.36 20.15
CA HIS A 302 -30.76 9.30 20.09
C HIS A 302 -30.82 8.49 21.39
N SER A 303 -29.65 8.08 21.91
CA SER A 303 -29.56 7.31 23.15
C SER A 303 -30.15 8.06 24.35
N TYR A 304 -29.98 9.37 24.43
CA TYR A 304 -30.54 10.17 25.54
C TYR A 304 -32.03 10.49 25.40
N LYS A 305 -32.57 10.60 24.18
CA LYS A 305 -34.01 10.87 23.98
C LYS A 305 -34.92 9.71 24.40
N LYS A 306 -34.39 8.49 24.48
CA LYS A 306 -35.18 7.31 24.84
C LYS A 306 -35.27 7.03 26.35
N ARG A 307 -34.51 7.74 27.20
CA ARG A 307 -34.56 7.53 28.65
C ARG A 307 -34.56 8.83 29.46
N ALA A 308 -35.62 9.06 30.23
CA ALA A 308 -35.48 9.78 31.49
C ALA A 308 -34.90 8.79 32.52
N ARG A 309 -33.61 8.91 32.85
CA ARG A 309 -33.01 8.05 33.88
C ARG A 309 -33.49 8.52 35.24
N THR A 310 -33.94 7.58 36.07
CA THR A 310 -34.21 7.88 37.47
C THR A 310 -32.89 8.16 38.20
N PRO A 311 -32.87 9.00 39.24
CA PRO A 311 -31.65 9.34 39.99
C PRO A 311 -30.88 8.10 40.48
N ASN A 312 -31.61 7.02 40.77
CA ASN A 312 -31.07 5.76 41.29
C ASN A 312 -30.34 4.92 40.23
N GLN A 313 -30.55 5.20 38.94
CA GLN A 313 -29.86 4.53 37.82
C GLN A 313 -28.60 5.29 37.38
N VAL A 314 -28.40 6.52 37.85
CA VAL A 314 -27.20 7.31 37.55
C VAL A 314 -26.09 6.89 38.53
N GLY A 315 -25.23 5.94 38.10
CA GLY A 315 -24.04 5.52 38.85
C GLY A 315 -23.86 4.01 39.02
N ASN A 316 -24.89 3.20 38.72
CA ASN A 316 -24.78 1.75 38.72
C ASN A 316 -24.57 1.22 37.30
N TYR A 317 -23.33 0.83 36.97
CA TYR A 317 -22.96 0.35 35.62
C TYR A 317 -23.06 -1.18 35.48
N LYS A 318 -23.39 -1.92 36.55
CA LYS A 318 -23.55 -3.38 36.49
C LYS A 318 -24.87 -3.71 35.77
N GLY A 319 -24.78 -4.36 34.62
CA GLY A 319 -25.95 -4.82 33.84
C GLY A 319 -26.36 -3.94 32.65
N ILE A 320 -25.52 -2.98 32.25
CA ILE A 320 -25.82 -2.03 31.15
C ILE A 320 -26.23 -2.73 29.85
N TRP A 321 -25.65 -3.89 29.54
CA TRP A 321 -25.96 -4.63 28.32
C TRP A 321 -27.35 -5.26 28.33
N GLN A 322 -27.81 -5.78 29.49
CA GLN A 322 -29.18 -6.29 29.64
C GLN A 322 -30.18 -5.15 29.60
N GLU A 323 -29.84 -4.00 30.19
CA GLU A 323 -30.65 -2.80 30.14
C GLU A 323 -30.81 -2.29 28.70
N VAL A 324 -29.73 -2.20 27.93
CA VAL A 324 -29.76 -1.78 26.51
C VAL A 324 -30.56 -2.78 25.67
N LYS A 325 -30.41 -4.08 25.93
CA LYS A 325 -31.17 -5.12 25.22
C LYS A 325 -32.67 -5.01 25.50
N ASN A 326 -33.06 -4.77 26.75
CA ASN A 326 -34.47 -4.60 27.13
C ASN A 326 -35.07 -3.28 26.60
N ASP A 327 -34.26 -2.22 26.46
CA ASP A 327 -34.66 -0.93 25.87
C ASP A 327 -35.07 -1.03 24.39
N HIS A 328 -34.53 -2.01 23.67
CA HIS A 328 -34.92 -2.27 22.28
C HIS A 328 -36.24 -3.03 22.15
N THR A 329 -36.68 -3.71 23.22
CA THR A 329 -37.94 -4.48 23.24
C THR A 329 -39.12 -3.69 23.80
N VAL A 330 -38.90 -2.61 24.56
CA VAL A 330 -39.97 -1.70 24.97
C VAL A 330 -40.36 -0.83 23.77
N THR A 331 -41.25 -1.38 22.96
CA THR A 331 -41.89 -0.71 21.83
C THR A 331 -43.05 0.07 22.44
N ASP A 332 -42.97 1.40 22.38
CA ASP A 332 -43.98 2.36 22.79
C ASP A 332 -44.67 2.04 24.12
N ALA A 333 -44.27 2.76 25.17
CA ALA A 333 -45.10 2.87 26.36
C ALA A 333 -46.54 3.15 25.92
N GLU A 334 -47.41 2.15 26.10
CA GLU A 334 -48.84 2.38 26.22
C GLU A 334 -48.99 3.62 27.10
N PRO A 335 -49.72 4.67 26.68
CA PRO A 335 -50.07 5.79 27.54
C PRO A 335 -51.03 5.27 28.61
N GLY A 336 -50.51 4.44 29.50
CA GLY A 336 -51.17 3.81 30.61
C GLY A 336 -51.23 4.79 31.77
N SER A 337 -52.46 5.16 32.08
CA SER A 337 -52.88 5.83 33.30
C SER A 337 -52.59 7.33 33.40
N LYS A 338 -53.62 8.10 33.03
CA LYS A 338 -53.82 9.50 33.42
C LYS A 338 -54.00 9.67 34.95
N GLU A 339 -53.90 8.63 35.77
CA GLU A 339 -54.13 8.77 37.23
C GLU A 339 -52.89 9.23 38.00
N GLU A 340 -51.65 9.08 37.50
CA GLU A 340 -50.47 9.63 38.19
C GLU A 340 -50.24 11.13 37.92
N ALA A 341 -50.89 11.71 36.90
CA ALA A 341 -50.82 13.15 36.63
C ALA A 341 -51.62 14.00 37.65
N VAL A 342 -52.46 13.38 38.48
CA VAL A 342 -53.23 14.08 39.53
C VAL A 342 -52.42 14.27 40.81
N ILE A 343 -51.38 13.45 41.05
CA ILE A 343 -50.59 13.53 42.29
C ILE A 343 -49.36 14.46 42.15
N MET A 344 -48.95 14.84 40.94
CA MET A 344 -47.93 15.89 40.72
C MET A 344 -48.51 17.28 40.41
N GLY A 345 -49.71 17.56 40.94
CA GLY A 345 -50.18 18.94 41.04
C GLY A 345 -49.26 19.76 41.95
N THR A 346 -48.87 20.95 41.50
CA THR A 346 -48.12 22.02 42.21
C THR A 346 -46.58 22.02 42.10
N ALA A 347 -46.04 22.09 40.89
CA ALA A 347 -44.74 22.73 40.68
C ALA A 347 -44.91 23.98 39.79
N GLN A 348 -44.65 25.14 40.37
CA GLN A 348 -44.81 26.48 39.77
C GLN A 348 -43.92 26.68 38.53
N PRO A 349 -44.36 27.48 37.55
CA PRO A 349 -43.57 27.80 36.37
C PRO A 349 -42.42 28.76 36.73
N LEU A 350 -41.18 28.27 36.65
CA LEU A 350 -39.97 29.09 36.76
C LEU A 350 -39.73 29.85 35.44
N ALA A 351 -39.66 31.17 35.59
CA ALA A 351 -39.60 32.15 34.53
C ALA A 351 -38.43 31.96 33.56
N THR A 352 -38.77 32.04 32.28
CA THR A 352 -37.92 32.03 31.10
C THR A 352 -36.91 33.19 31.12
N THR A 353 -35.66 32.92 31.47
CA THR A 353 -34.56 33.87 31.24
C THR A 353 -33.89 33.56 29.89
N ARG A 354 -34.12 34.44 28.91
CA ARG A 354 -33.41 34.47 27.63
C ARG A 354 -31.96 34.88 27.88
N PHE A 355 -30.99 34.10 27.39
CA PHE A 355 -29.64 34.59 27.16
C PHE A 355 -29.44 34.84 25.66
N VAL A 356 -28.92 36.04 25.39
CA VAL A 356 -28.54 36.63 24.10
C VAL A 356 -27.27 35.97 23.57
#